data_AF-A0A0F9LZR3-F1
#
_entry.id   AF-A0A0F9LZR3-F1
#
_cell.length_a   1.000
_cell.length_b   1.000
_cell.length_c   1.000
_cell.angle_alpha   90.00
_cell.angle_beta   90.00
_cell.angle_gamma   90.00
#
_symmetry.space_group_name_H-M   'P 1'
#
loop_
_entity.id
_entity.type
_entity.pdbx_description
1 polymer ?
#
loop_
_entity_poly.entity_id
_entity_poly.type
_entity_poly.pdbx_seq_one_letter_code
_entity_poly.pdbx_strand_id
1 'polypeptide(L)'
;EFCEIWDEHVAEPIETIGALQQGETLFISTKLPSFDVNGDQVDNYLVAASPMTGGEAAEARVTPVRPVCQNTLILSAHMATETYRIVHVEGAKERLASWLSEIHDRALERTEAIKEAFSILAAKQVSTYLEKKVLERTYPLPAAPRLNAPAEVLTARQDMFEYICTGQRTRRSAARELFHGRGMGSDVPAAEGTAWGLYNAVVELEDYRRGRGVESISRNAMYGSRATIKAQAFEACLEISQN
;
A
#
# COMPACT_ATOMS: atom_id res chain seq x y z
N GLU A 1 2.24 23.49 16.38
CA GLU A 1 3.16 23.74 15.26
C GLU A 1 2.89 22.88 14.02
N PHE A 2 3.17 21.56 13.98
CA PHE A 2 2.86 20.76 12.77
C PHE A 2 1.38 20.83 12.33
N CYS A 3 0.45 20.72 13.27
CA CYS A 3 -0.99 20.84 12.98
C CYS A 3 -1.41 22.27 12.60
N GLU A 4 -0.72 23.29 13.10
CA GLU A 4 -1.02 24.71 12.78
C GLU A 4 -0.62 25.01 11.34
N ILE A 5 0.57 24.54 10.91
CA ILE A 5 1.02 24.65 9.52
C ILE A 5 0.03 23.95 8.57
N TRP A 6 -0.52 22.80 8.98
CA TRP A 6 -1.55 22.12 8.19
C TRP A 6 -2.83 22.96 8.06
N ASP A 7 -3.34 23.46 9.18
CA ASP A 7 -4.59 24.23 9.23
C ASP A 7 -4.49 25.51 8.38
N GLU A 8 -3.36 26.21 8.44
CA GLU A 8 -3.11 27.44 7.68
C GLU A 8 -2.94 27.21 6.17
N HIS A 9 -2.30 26.11 5.75
CA HIS A 9 -1.85 25.94 4.36
C HIS A 9 -2.67 24.96 3.51
N VAL A 10 -3.40 24.03 4.14
CA VAL A 10 -4.29 23.09 3.43
C VAL A 10 -5.73 23.57 3.47
N ALA A 11 -6.19 24.11 4.59
CA ALA A 11 -7.52 24.70 4.76
C ALA A 11 -8.72 23.81 4.33
N GLU A 12 -8.54 22.49 4.33
CA GLU A 12 -9.58 21.49 4.00
C GLU A 12 -9.97 20.67 5.25
N PRO A 13 -11.19 20.09 5.30
CA PRO A 13 -11.61 19.25 6.42
C PRO A 13 -10.66 18.09 6.68
N ILE A 14 -10.19 17.97 7.92
CA ILE A 14 -9.35 16.83 8.32
C ILE A 14 -10.18 15.55 8.27
N GLU A 15 -9.70 14.57 7.49
CA GLU A 15 -10.30 13.24 7.41
C GLU A 15 -9.79 12.36 8.56
N THR A 16 -8.47 12.33 8.78
CA THR A 16 -7.87 11.62 9.93
C THR A 16 -6.68 12.37 10.50
N ILE A 17 -6.52 12.30 11.81
CA ILE A 17 -5.36 12.78 12.53
C ILE A 17 -4.99 11.75 13.60
N GLY A 18 -3.70 11.49 13.79
CA GLY A 18 -3.27 10.50 14.77
C GLY A 18 -1.82 10.65 15.21
N ALA A 19 -1.55 10.08 16.38
CA ALA A 19 -0.22 9.94 16.97
C ALA A 19 0.10 8.44 17.10
N LEU A 20 1.30 8.04 16.69
CA LEU A 20 1.75 6.66 16.65
C LEU A 20 2.97 6.47 17.57
N GLN A 21 3.22 5.23 17.99
CA GLN A 21 4.37 4.86 18.83
C GLN A 21 4.52 5.79 20.06
N GLN A 22 3.46 5.93 20.86
CA GLN A 22 3.43 6.82 22.04
C GLN A 22 3.75 8.31 21.75
N GLY A 23 3.53 8.76 20.52
CA GLY A 23 3.72 10.16 20.11
C GLY A 23 5.00 10.40 19.31
N GLU A 24 5.75 9.36 18.96
CA GLU A 24 6.97 9.48 18.15
C GLU A 24 6.69 9.88 16.69
N THR A 25 5.49 9.63 16.17
CA THR A 25 5.07 10.12 14.84
C THR A 25 3.66 10.69 14.88
N LEU A 26 3.49 11.92 14.40
CA LEU A 26 2.19 12.53 14.13
C LEU A 26 1.85 12.40 12.64
N PHE A 27 0.58 12.21 12.32
CA PHE A 27 0.10 12.32 10.94
C PHE A 27 -1.25 13.02 10.88
N ILE A 28 -1.50 13.70 9.75
CA ILE A 28 -2.76 14.35 9.41
C ILE A 28 -3.08 14.00 7.97
N SER A 29 -4.36 13.80 7.64
CA SER A 29 -4.82 13.67 6.27
C SER A 29 -6.10 14.46 6.01
N THR A 30 -6.26 14.89 4.76
CA THR A 30 -7.52 15.39 4.20
C THR A 30 -7.90 14.55 2.99
N LYS A 31 -9.20 14.45 2.73
CA LYS A 31 -9.74 13.82 1.54
C LYS A 31 -9.65 14.81 0.38
N LEU A 32 -8.95 14.40 -0.67
CA LEU A 32 -8.91 15.11 -1.95
C LEU A 32 -10.13 14.69 -2.81
N PRO A 33 -10.44 15.42 -3.90
CA PRO A 33 -11.51 15.02 -4.79
C PRO A 33 -11.38 13.56 -5.25
N SER A 34 -12.42 12.78 -5.00
CA SER A 34 -12.53 11.39 -5.48
C SER A 34 -12.71 11.36 -6.99
N PHE A 35 -12.26 10.29 -7.62
CA PHE A 35 -12.43 10.08 -9.06
C PHE A 35 -13.06 8.71 -9.32
N ASP A 36 -13.76 8.61 -10.45
CA ASP A 36 -14.37 7.36 -10.89
C ASP A 36 -13.39 6.59 -11.79
N VAL A 37 -13.26 5.29 -11.51
CA VAL A 37 -12.58 4.31 -12.35
C VAL A 37 -13.61 3.30 -12.85
N ASN A 38 -14.27 3.63 -13.97
CA ASN A 38 -15.20 2.73 -14.65
C ASN A 38 -16.35 2.24 -13.73
N GLY A 39 -16.89 3.14 -12.90
CA GLY A 39 -17.95 2.86 -11.93
C GLY A 39 -17.49 2.53 -10.51
N ASP A 40 -16.17 2.45 -10.27
CA ASP A 40 -15.59 2.31 -8.93
C ASP A 40 -15.07 3.67 -8.42
N GLN A 41 -15.65 4.17 -7.33
CA GLN A 41 -15.27 5.47 -6.77
C GLN A 41 -14.00 5.32 -5.93
N VAL A 42 -12.91 5.92 -6.39
CA VAL A 42 -11.63 5.91 -5.72
C VAL A 42 -11.41 7.22 -4.98
N ASP A 43 -11.16 7.10 -3.68
CA ASP A 43 -10.80 8.22 -2.82
C ASP A 43 -9.29 8.48 -2.84
N ASN A 44 -8.90 9.76 -2.90
CA ASN A 44 -7.52 10.20 -2.73
C ASN A 44 -7.37 11.03 -1.45
N TYR A 45 -6.17 11.00 -0.89
CA TYR A 45 -5.85 11.67 0.35
C TYR A 45 -4.51 12.41 0.21
N LEU A 46 -4.48 13.64 0.72
CA LEU A 46 -3.24 14.32 1.06
C LEU A 46 -2.91 13.92 2.49
N VAL A 47 -1.71 13.42 2.73
CA VAL A 47 -1.25 12.94 4.04
C VAL A 47 0.06 13.64 4.37
N ALA A 48 0.16 14.24 5.55
CA ALA A 48 1.42 14.66 6.13
C ALA A 48 1.74 13.80 7.36
N ALA A 49 3.01 13.41 7.50
CA ALA A 49 3.53 12.61 8.60
C ALA A 49 4.82 13.23 9.12
N SER A 50 4.89 13.56 10.40
CA SER A 50 6.08 14.13 11.04
C SER A 50 6.54 13.25 12.19
N PRO A 51 7.75 12.68 12.10
CA PRO A 51 8.45 12.14 13.26
C PRO A 51 8.72 13.26 14.27
N MET A 52 8.50 13.00 15.55
CA MET A 52 8.70 13.94 16.67
C MET A 52 10.02 13.68 17.41
N THR A 53 10.72 12.59 17.06
CA THR A 53 11.98 12.15 17.67
C THR A 53 13.21 12.90 17.12
N GLY A 54 13.04 13.77 16.11
CA GLY A 54 14.06 14.68 15.59
C GLY A 54 15.13 14.08 14.68
N GLY A 55 15.16 12.75 14.52
CA GLY A 55 16.13 12.05 13.67
C GLY A 55 15.68 11.81 12.22
N GLU A 56 14.39 11.97 11.94
CA GLU A 56 13.78 11.66 10.64
C GLU A 56 13.08 12.89 10.04
N ALA A 57 13.00 12.93 8.72
CA ALA A 57 12.36 14.02 7.99
C ALA A 57 10.84 13.95 8.15
N ALA A 58 10.19 15.11 8.26
CA ALA A 58 8.75 15.19 8.03
C ALA A 58 8.48 14.89 6.56
N GLU A 59 7.35 14.28 6.27
CA GLU A 59 6.95 13.91 4.93
C GLU A 59 5.53 14.35 4.67
N ALA A 60 5.25 14.64 3.42
CA ALA A 60 3.88 14.71 2.98
C ALA A 60 3.74 14.12 1.58
N ARG A 61 2.55 13.59 1.30
CA ARG A 61 2.32 12.67 0.19
C ARG A 61 0.87 12.67 -0.27
N VAL A 62 0.67 12.34 -1.53
CA VAL A 62 -0.64 12.10 -2.13
C VAL A 62 -0.80 10.61 -2.34
N THR A 63 -1.92 10.04 -1.91
CA THR A 63 -2.10 8.58 -1.86
C THR A 63 -3.58 8.19 -1.88
N PRO A 64 -3.95 7.08 -2.52
CA PRO A 64 -5.33 6.56 -2.49
C PRO A 64 -5.67 5.85 -1.17
N VAL A 65 -4.78 5.89 -0.17
CA VAL A 65 -4.87 5.12 1.07
C VAL A 65 -5.14 6.05 2.23
N ARG A 66 -6.34 5.97 2.83
CA ARG A 66 -6.68 6.73 4.04
C ARG A 66 -5.90 6.23 5.26
N PRO A 67 -4.96 6.99 5.83
CA PRO A 67 -4.23 6.55 7.00
C PRO A 67 -5.13 6.61 8.25
N VAL A 68 -5.25 5.50 8.97
CA VAL A 68 -5.98 5.43 10.26
C VAL A 68 -5.13 4.82 11.38
N CYS A 69 -4.03 4.16 11.02
CA CYS A 69 -3.09 3.50 11.93
C CYS A 69 -1.70 3.40 11.28
N GLN A 70 -0.71 2.91 12.02
CA GLN A 70 0.69 2.78 11.55
C GLN A 70 0.81 2.02 10.22
N ASN A 71 0.09 0.91 10.05
CA ASN A 71 0.22 0.09 8.84
C ASN A 71 -0.29 0.84 7.61
N THR A 72 -1.40 1.54 7.77
CA THR A 72 -2.03 2.30 6.70
C THR A 72 -1.24 3.58 6.40
N LEU A 73 -0.52 4.13 7.38
CA LEU A 73 0.45 5.19 7.16
C LEU A 73 1.70 4.71 6.40
N ILE A 74 2.18 3.49 6.65
CA ILE A 74 3.27 2.89 5.86
C ILE A 74 2.78 2.59 4.44
N LEU A 75 1.59 2.02 4.31
CA LEU A 75 0.98 1.74 3.01
C LEU A 75 0.80 3.02 2.19
N SER A 76 0.33 4.10 2.83
CA SER A 76 0.15 5.39 2.18
C SER A 76 1.47 5.97 1.66
N ALA A 77 2.61 5.64 2.30
CA ALA A 77 3.95 5.98 1.81
C ALA A 77 4.30 5.17 0.54
N HIS A 78 4.05 3.87 0.55
CA HIS A 78 4.39 2.99 -0.55
C HIS A 78 3.52 3.20 -1.79
N MET A 79 2.24 3.51 -1.58
CA MET A 79 1.29 3.83 -2.64
C MET A 79 1.21 5.34 -2.88
N ALA A 80 2.17 6.10 -2.35
CA ALA A 80 2.24 7.52 -2.59
C ALA A 80 2.57 7.75 -4.06
N THR A 81 1.73 8.52 -4.73
CA THR A 81 1.94 8.91 -6.13
C THR A 81 2.88 10.10 -6.21
N GLU A 82 2.97 10.86 -5.12
CA GLU A 82 3.95 11.90 -4.86
C GLU A 82 4.37 11.82 -3.40
N THR A 83 5.66 11.93 -3.12
CA THR A 83 6.20 12.05 -1.77
C THR A 83 7.21 13.18 -1.73
N TYR A 84 7.09 14.05 -0.73
CA TYR A 84 8.06 15.09 -0.44
C TYR A 84 8.59 14.91 0.97
N ARG A 85 9.91 14.97 1.08
CA ARG A 85 10.63 14.82 2.34
C ARG A 85 11.23 16.16 2.75
N ILE A 86 10.93 16.58 3.98
CA ILE A 86 11.39 17.82 4.58
C ILE A 86 12.31 17.48 5.74
N VAL A 87 13.60 17.55 5.48
CA VAL A 87 14.63 17.36 6.51
C VAL A 87 14.54 18.50 7.52
N HIS A 88 14.64 18.17 8.81
CA HIS A 88 14.64 19.15 9.91
C HIS A 88 15.95 19.96 9.91
N VAL A 89 15.97 21.01 9.11
CA VAL A 89 17.02 22.05 9.03
C VAL A 89 16.37 23.43 9.16
N GLU A 90 17.16 24.48 9.39
CA GLU A 90 16.66 25.86 9.46
C GLU A 90 15.82 26.19 8.20
N GLY A 91 14.62 26.74 8.38
CA GLY A 91 13.68 26.97 7.28
C GLY A 91 12.82 25.75 6.89
N ALA A 92 12.80 24.66 7.68
CA ALA A 92 11.97 23.48 7.39
C ALA A 92 10.46 23.78 7.43
N LYS A 93 10.04 24.74 8.25
CA LYS A 93 8.64 25.13 8.43
C LYS A 93 8.10 25.84 7.21
N GLU A 94 8.82 26.85 6.75
CA GLU A 94 8.50 27.63 5.56
C GLU A 94 8.49 26.75 4.31
N ARG A 95 9.37 25.74 4.26
CA ARG A 95 9.38 24.72 3.21
C ARG A 95 8.19 23.77 3.27
N LEU A 96 7.79 23.32 4.46
CA LEU A 96 6.58 22.51 4.64
C LEU A 96 5.33 23.29 4.22
N ALA A 97 5.21 24.53 4.69
CA ALA A 97 4.14 25.46 4.36
C ALA A 97 4.02 25.72 2.86
N SER A 98 5.11 26.18 2.22
CA SER A 98 5.16 26.44 0.77
C SER A 98 4.78 25.20 -0.02
N TRP A 99 5.27 24.04 0.39
CA TRP A 99 4.98 22.79 -0.30
C TRP A 99 3.54 22.34 -0.09
N LEU A 100 2.96 22.48 1.11
CA LEU A 100 1.57 22.09 1.37
C LEU A 100 0.61 22.89 0.50
N SER A 101 0.87 24.19 0.34
CA SER A 101 0.11 25.05 -0.57
C SER A 101 0.28 24.64 -2.04
N GLU A 102 1.49 24.26 -2.47
CA GLU A 102 1.72 23.84 -3.87
C GLU A 102 1.29 22.38 -4.17
N ILE A 103 1.30 21.48 -3.19
CA ILE A 103 0.96 20.08 -3.46
C ILE A 103 -0.54 19.92 -3.61
N HIS A 104 -1.36 20.71 -2.92
CA HIS A 104 -2.80 20.60 -3.07
C HIS A 104 -3.20 20.74 -4.56
N ASP A 105 -2.67 21.76 -5.23
CA ASP A 105 -2.91 22.00 -6.66
C ASP A 105 -2.30 20.90 -7.55
N ARG A 106 -1.07 20.44 -7.26
CA ARG A 106 -0.43 19.33 -8.00
C ARG A 106 -1.11 17.98 -7.76
N ALA A 107 -1.70 17.76 -6.59
CA ALA A 107 -2.41 16.54 -6.24
C ALA A 107 -3.69 16.41 -7.06
N LEU A 108 -4.36 17.53 -7.35
CA LEU A 108 -5.49 17.59 -8.27
C LEU A 108 -5.06 17.19 -9.69
N GLU A 109 -3.95 17.73 -10.20
CA GLU A 109 -3.43 17.37 -11.53
C GLU A 109 -3.00 15.89 -11.61
N ARG A 110 -2.34 15.38 -10.56
CA ARG A 110 -1.88 13.98 -10.46
C ARG A 110 -3.01 12.99 -10.29
N THR A 111 -4.15 13.41 -9.76
CA THR A 111 -5.34 12.56 -9.64
C THR A 111 -5.75 11.99 -11.00
N GLU A 112 -5.58 12.78 -12.08
CA GLU A 112 -5.85 12.27 -13.44
C GLU A 112 -4.86 11.18 -13.87
N ALA A 113 -3.57 11.27 -13.49
CA ALA A 113 -2.59 10.22 -13.80
C ALA A 113 -2.84 8.92 -13.02
N ILE A 114 -3.31 9.02 -11.77
CA ILE A 114 -3.69 7.86 -10.95
C ILE A 114 -4.93 7.20 -11.55
N LYS A 115 -5.93 8.02 -11.90
CA LYS A 115 -7.12 7.57 -12.58
C LYS A 115 -6.80 6.88 -13.90
N GLU A 116 -5.88 7.42 -14.68
CA GLU A 116 -5.41 6.80 -15.92
C GLU A 116 -4.78 5.43 -15.65
N ALA A 117 -3.89 5.32 -14.66
CA ALA A 117 -3.29 4.05 -14.27
C ALA A 117 -4.35 3.02 -13.84
N PHE A 118 -5.30 3.40 -12.99
CA PHE A 118 -6.36 2.50 -12.54
C PHE A 118 -7.33 2.15 -13.66
N SER A 119 -7.60 3.07 -14.59
CA SER A 119 -8.41 2.81 -15.78
C SER A 119 -7.74 1.79 -16.70
N ILE A 120 -6.41 1.85 -16.85
CA ILE A 120 -5.64 0.84 -17.60
C ILE A 120 -5.79 -0.55 -16.96
N LEU A 121 -5.71 -0.64 -15.63
CA LEU A 121 -5.90 -1.89 -14.90
C LEU A 121 -7.34 -2.42 -15.03
N ALA A 122 -8.34 -1.54 -14.91
CA ALA A 122 -9.76 -1.89 -15.04
C ALA A 122 -10.13 -2.34 -16.46
N ALA A 123 -9.46 -1.80 -17.48
CA ALA A 123 -9.66 -2.21 -18.87
C ALA A 123 -9.04 -3.58 -19.19
N LYS A 124 -8.04 -4.04 -18.42
CA LYS A 124 -7.33 -5.29 -18.71
C LYS A 124 -8.03 -6.51 -18.13
N GLN A 125 -8.63 -7.33 -18.99
CA GLN A 125 -9.12 -8.67 -18.62
C GLN A 125 -7.96 -9.65 -18.39
N VAL A 126 -8.03 -10.40 -17.30
CA VAL A 126 -6.96 -11.28 -16.82
C VAL A 126 -7.32 -12.74 -17.12
N SER A 127 -6.52 -13.39 -17.96
CA SER A 127 -6.61 -14.83 -18.17
C SER A 127 -6.02 -15.61 -16.99
N THR A 128 -6.37 -16.89 -16.84
CA THR A 128 -5.78 -17.79 -15.83
C THR A 128 -4.25 -17.82 -15.87
N TYR A 129 -3.66 -17.65 -17.06
CA TYR A 129 -2.20 -17.56 -17.21
C TYR A 129 -1.64 -16.26 -16.60
N LEU A 130 -2.25 -15.11 -16.89
CA LEU A 130 -1.84 -13.81 -16.35
C LEU A 130 -2.07 -13.73 -14.85
N GLU A 131 -3.20 -14.26 -14.37
CA GLU A 131 -3.52 -14.38 -12.94
C GLU A 131 -2.40 -15.12 -12.20
N LYS A 132 -2.03 -16.31 -12.71
CA LYS A 132 -0.94 -17.11 -12.14
C LYS A 132 0.38 -16.32 -12.14
N LYS A 133 0.70 -15.65 -13.25
CA LYS A 133 1.94 -14.86 -13.39
C LYS A 133 2.02 -13.74 -12.35
N VAL A 134 0.93 -12.98 -12.17
CA VAL A 134 0.85 -11.90 -11.17
C VAL A 134 1.01 -12.47 -9.77
N LEU A 135 0.24 -13.50 -9.39
CA LEU A 135 0.30 -14.09 -8.06
C LEU A 135 1.67 -14.75 -7.75
N GLU A 136 2.36 -15.27 -8.77
CA GLU A 136 3.72 -15.79 -8.63
C GLU A 136 4.75 -14.70 -8.34
N ARG A 137 4.60 -13.53 -8.97
CA ARG A 137 5.45 -12.36 -8.71
C ARG A 137 5.14 -11.72 -7.35
N THR A 138 3.87 -11.60 -6.98
CA THR A 138 3.42 -11.02 -5.71
C THR A 138 3.81 -11.89 -4.50
N TYR A 139 3.73 -13.21 -4.64
CA TYR A 139 4.02 -14.17 -3.57
C TYR A 139 5.11 -15.15 -4.01
N PRO A 140 6.37 -14.73 -4.18
CA PRO A 140 7.42 -15.58 -4.72
C PRO A 140 7.77 -16.73 -3.75
N LEU A 141 8.06 -17.91 -4.31
CA LEU A 141 8.59 -19.01 -3.52
C LEU A 141 10.07 -18.74 -3.20
N PRO A 142 10.55 -19.08 -1.98
CA PRO A 142 11.97 -18.96 -1.66
C PRO A 142 12.81 -19.88 -2.55
N ALA A 143 14.09 -19.55 -2.72
CA ALA A 143 15.03 -20.45 -3.37
C ALA A 143 15.23 -21.73 -2.53
N ALA A 144 15.49 -22.85 -3.22
CA ALA A 144 15.75 -24.12 -2.55
C ALA A 144 16.96 -24.00 -1.59
N PRO A 145 16.92 -24.65 -0.41
CA PRO A 145 17.99 -24.57 0.56
C PRO A 145 19.29 -25.17 -0.01
N ARG A 146 20.41 -24.50 0.26
CA ARG A 146 21.74 -24.96 -0.17
C ARG A 146 22.17 -26.19 0.63
N LEU A 147 22.67 -27.20 -0.07
CA LEU A 147 23.16 -28.47 0.48
C LEU A 147 24.61 -28.34 0.96
N ASN A 148 24.90 -27.38 1.85
CA ASN A 148 26.26 -27.05 2.30
C ASN A 148 26.41 -27.04 3.83
N ALA A 149 25.62 -27.84 4.54
CA ALA A 149 25.61 -27.88 6.00
C ALA A 149 25.43 -29.32 6.52
N PRO A 150 25.69 -29.59 7.82
CA PRO A 150 25.42 -30.88 8.44
C PRO A 150 23.94 -31.28 8.37
N ALA A 151 23.65 -32.59 8.48
CA ALA A 151 22.31 -33.15 8.28
C ALA A 151 21.23 -32.46 9.12
N GLU A 152 21.48 -32.22 10.41
CA GLU A 152 20.52 -31.53 11.31
C GLU A 152 20.16 -30.12 10.83
N VAL A 153 21.14 -29.38 10.33
CA VAL A 153 20.94 -28.02 9.78
C VAL A 153 20.20 -28.08 8.45
N LEU A 154 20.46 -29.10 7.62
CA LEU A 154 19.74 -29.31 6.37
C LEU A 154 18.26 -29.64 6.62
N THR A 155 17.95 -30.50 7.59
CA THR A 155 16.57 -30.81 7.99
C THR A 155 15.85 -29.54 8.44
N ALA A 156 16.43 -28.74 9.34
CA ALA A 156 15.82 -27.50 9.78
C ALA A 156 15.61 -26.48 8.63
N ARG A 157 16.56 -26.40 7.69
CA ARG A 157 16.42 -25.57 6.48
C ARG A 157 15.30 -26.06 5.56
N GLN A 158 15.17 -27.38 5.40
CA GLN A 158 14.12 -28.01 4.60
C GLN A 158 12.75 -27.75 5.20
N ASP A 159 12.59 -27.95 6.52
CA ASP A 159 11.34 -27.69 7.24
C ASP A 159 10.92 -26.22 7.12
N MET A 160 11.87 -25.29 7.28
CA MET A 160 11.62 -23.87 7.11
C MET A 160 11.25 -23.52 5.66
N PHE A 161 11.94 -24.10 4.68
CA PHE A 161 11.63 -23.92 3.26
C PHE A 161 10.21 -24.40 2.94
N GLU A 162 9.80 -25.57 3.44
CA GLU A 162 8.46 -26.12 3.24
C GLU A 162 7.39 -25.29 3.95
N TYR A 163 7.66 -24.82 5.16
CA TYR A 163 6.79 -23.90 5.88
C TYR A 163 6.53 -22.61 5.10
N ILE A 164 7.58 -21.96 4.59
CA ILE A 164 7.46 -20.72 3.80
C ILE A 164 6.73 -21.00 2.48
N CYS A 165 7.08 -22.08 1.77
CA CYS A 165 6.41 -22.45 0.52
C CYS A 165 4.91 -22.70 0.72
N THR A 166 4.55 -23.39 1.80
CA THR A 166 3.15 -23.63 2.17
C THR A 166 2.43 -22.30 2.42
N GLY A 167 3.03 -21.39 3.19
CA GLY A 167 2.48 -20.06 3.44
C GLY A 167 2.25 -19.25 2.16
N GLN A 168 3.19 -19.27 1.21
CA GLN A 168 3.02 -18.56 -0.08
C GLN A 168 1.93 -19.19 -0.95
N ARG A 169 1.87 -20.53 -1.02
CA ARG A 169 0.80 -21.23 -1.76
C ARG A 169 -0.57 -20.93 -1.18
N THR A 170 -0.70 -20.88 0.15
CA THR A 170 -1.95 -20.49 0.82
C THR A 170 -2.35 -19.06 0.47
N ARG A 171 -1.42 -18.09 0.47
CA ARG A 171 -1.71 -16.70 0.06
C ARG A 171 -2.18 -16.61 -1.39
N ARG A 172 -1.49 -17.29 -2.32
CA ARG A 172 -1.91 -17.35 -3.73
C ARG A 172 -3.32 -17.92 -3.88
N SER A 173 -3.63 -19.01 -3.18
CA SER A 173 -4.97 -19.61 -3.19
C SER A 173 -6.02 -18.66 -2.62
N ALA A 174 -5.72 -17.96 -1.52
CA ALA A 174 -6.65 -17.02 -0.90
C ALA A 174 -6.91 -15.79 -1.78
N ALA A 175 -5.86 -15.21 -2.39
CA ALA A 175 -5.99 -14.10 -3.33
C ALA A 175 -6.81 -14.50 -4.56
N ARG A 176 -6.59 -15.72 -5.07
CA ARG A 176 -7.38 -16.29 -6.16
C ARG A 176 -8.85 -16.44 -5.80
N GLU A 177 -9.16 -16.96 -4.62
CA GLU A 177 -10.55 -17.05 -4.16
C GLU A 177 -11.24 -15.68 -4.09
N LEU A 178 -10.53 -14.66 -3.59
CA LEU A 178 -11.04 -13.28 -3.51
C LEU A 178 -11.30 -12.69 -4.90
N PHE A 179 -10.37 -12.90 -5.83
CA PHE A 179 -10.51 -12.44 -7.21
C PHE A 179 -11.70 -13.09 -7.93
N HIS A 180 -11.97 -14.37 -7.68
CA HIS A 180 -13.08 -15.12 -8.29
C HIS A 180 -14.41 -14.98 -7.52
N GLY A 181 -14.73 -13.78 -7.01
CA GLY A 181 -16.06 -13.46 -6.50
C GLY A 181 -16.24 -13.55 -4.98
N ARG A 182 -15.21 -13.90 -4.20
CA ARG A 182 -15.28 -13.85 -2.72
C ARG A 182 -14.82 -12.52 -2.13
N GLY A 183 -14.18 -11.66 -2.93
CA GLY A 183 -13.70 -10.37 -2.50
C GLY A 183 -14.80 -9.33 -2.45
N MET A 184 -14.66 -8.37 -1.54
CA MET A 184 -15.57 -7.22 -1.48
C MET A 184 -15.40 -6.39 -2.75
N GLY A 185 -16.51 -6.12 -3.44
CA GLY A 185 -16.51 -5.38 -4.71
C GLY A 185 -15.93 -6.14 -5.90
N SER A 186 -15.69 -7.46 -5.78
CA SER A 186 -15.20 -8.29 -6.89
C SER A 186 -16.21 -8.48 -8.03
N ASP A 187 -17.48 -8.15 -7.77
CA ASP A 187 -18.61 -8.15 -8.70
C ASP A 187 -18.84 -6.79 -9.39
N VAL A 188 -18.09 -5.76 -9.03
CA VAL A 188 -18.16 -4.45 -9.70
C VAL A 188 -17.59 -4.58 -11.11
N PRO A 189 -18.19 -3.98 -12.16
CA PRO A 189 -17.73 -4.11 -13.54
C PRO A 189 -16.26 -3.71 -13.77
N ALA A 190 -15.76 -2.73 -13.01
CA ALA A 190 -14.36 -2.32 -13.05
C ALA A 190 -13.40 -3.40 -12.51
N ALA A 191 -13.87 -4.30 -11.64
CA ALA A 191 -13.08 -5.29 -10.91
C ALA A 191 -13.27 -6.72 -11.44
N GLU A 192 -14.46 -7.07 -11.93
CA GLU A 192 -14.78 -8.45 -12.33
C GLU A 192 -13.86 -8.96 -13.45
N GLY A 193 -12.98 -9.90 -13.12
CA GLY A 193 -12.03 -10.50 -14.06
C GLY A 193 -10.91 -9.56 -14.53
N THR A 194 -10.80 -8.34 -13.97
CA THR A 194 -9.82 -7.33 -14.42
C THR A 194 -8.53 -7.34 -13.61
N ALA A 195 -7.48 -6.68 -14.11
CA ALA A 195 -6.25 -6.51 -13.35
C ALA A 195 -6.47 -5.62 -12.12
N TRP A 196 -7.46 -4.72 -12.18
CA TRP A 196 -7.94 -3.94 -11.02
C TRP A 196 -8.54 -4.84 -9.93
N GLY A 197 -9.42 -5.77 -10.30
CA GLY A 197 -9.98 -6.73 -9.34
C GLY A 197 -8.93 -7.66 -8.75
N LEU A 198 -7.96 -8.11 -9.55
CA LEU A 198 -6.87 -8.96 -9.05
C LEU A 198 -5.98 -8.21 -8.05
N TYR A 199 -5.72 -6.93 -8.31
CA TYR A 199 -5.01 -6.06 -7.38
C TYR A 199 -5.79 -5.90 -6.07
N ASN A 200 -7.08 -5.57 -6.15
CA ASN A 200 -7.94 -5.41 -4.98
C ASN A 200 -8.07 -6.69 -4.15
N ALA A 201 -8.08 -7.87 -4.79
CA ALA A 201 -8.05 -9.16 -4.10
C ALA A 201 -6.78 -9.36 -3.26
N VAL A 202 -5.62 -8.90 -3.75
CA VAL A 202 -4.37 -8.90 -2.98
C VAL A 202 -4.42 -7.89 -1.84
N VAL A 203 -4.93 -6.69 -2.10
CA VAL A 203 -5.08 -5.64 -1.08
C VAL A 203 -5.96 -6.13 0.07
N GLU A 204 -7.12 -6.72 -0.24
CA GLU A 204 -8.03 -7.25 0.76
C GLU A 204 -7.38 -8.37 1.60
N LEU A 205 -6.65 -9.29 0.95
CA LEU A 205 -5.94 -10.37 1.64
C LEU A 205 -4.93 -9.82 2.66
N GLU A 206 -4.14 -8.83 2.25
CA GLU A 206 -3.08 -8.26 3.08
C GLU A 206 -3.62 -7.31 4.16
N ASP A 207 -4.76 -6.66 3.94
CA ASP A 207 -5.33 -5.72 4.91
C ASP A 207 -6.30 -6.36 5.91
N TYR A 208 -7.14 -7.31 5.47
CA TYR A 208 -8.27 -7.77 6.27
C TYR A 208 -8.19 -9.22 6.75
N ARG A 209 -7.47 -10.12 6.07
CA ARG A 209 -7.48 -11.54 6.46
C ARG A 209 -6.43 -11.86 7.53
N ARG A 210 -6.91 -12.42 8.65
CA ARG A 210 -6.14 -12.76 9.84
C ARG A 210 -5.03 -13.77 9.53
N GLY A 211 -3.80 -13.43 9.89
CA GLY A 211 -2.77 -14.44 10.15
C GLY A 211 -3.22 -15.33 11.32
N ARG A 212 -2.87 -16.62 11.31
CA ARG A 212 -3.13 -17.48 12.47
C ARG A 212 -2.31 -16.98 13.66
N GLY A 213 -2.98 -16.53 14.72
CA GLY A 213 -2.38 -16.21 16.02
C GLY A 213 -2.46 -14.73 16.43
N VAL A 214 -2.77 -14.50 17.71
CA VAL A 214 -2.93 -13.17 18.34
C VAL A 214 -1.61 -12.38 18.36
N GLU A 215 -0.46 -13.06 18.43
CA GLU A 215 0.88 -12.44 18.45
C GLU A 215 1.44 -12.10 17.05
N SER A 216 0.95 -12.77 15.99
CA SER A 216 1.35 -12.50 14.60
C SER A 216 0.85 -11.13 14.10
N ILE A 217 -0.19 -10.59 14.72
CA ILE A 217 -0.81 -9.32 14.33
C ILE A 217 0.09 -8.16 14.74
N SER A 218 0.75 -8.24 15.89
CA SER A 218 1.54 -7.13 16.44
C SER A 218 2.92 -6.97 15.79
N ARG A 219 3.57 -8.04 15.31
CA ARG A 219 4.97 -7.95 14.84
C ARG A 219 5.14 -7.88 13.31
N ASN A 220 4.28 -8.57 12.55
CA ASN A 220 4.35 -8.58 11.08
C ASN A 220 3.57 -7.42 10.43
N ALA A 221 2.58 -6.87 11.13
CA ALA A 221 1.94 -5.64 10.72
C ALA A 221 2.86 -4.43 10.92
N MET A 222 3.79 -4.50 11.90
CA MET A 222 4.64 -3.37 12.28
C MET A 222 5.80 -3.04 11.34
N TYR A 223 6.16 -3.88 10.35
CA TYR A 223 7.31 -3.59 9.49
C TYR A 223 7.09 -4.03 8.03
N GLY A 224 6.75 -3.06 7.15
CA GLY A 224 7.04 -2.99 5.69
C GLY A 224 6.51 -4.06 4.73
N SER A 225 6.51 -5.34 5.12
CA SER A 225 6.32 -6.49 4.22
C SER A 225 4.99 -6.48 3.47
N ARG A 226 3.87 -6.18 4.15
CA ARG A 226 2.53 -6.11 3.52
C ARG A 226 2.41 -4.94 2.54
N ALA A 227 3.00 -3.81 2.85
CA ALA A 227 3.01 -2.66 1.96
C ALA A 227 3.88 -2.91 0.72
N THR A 228 5.03 -3.59 0.90
CA THR A 228 5.86 -4.07 -0.21
C THR A 228 5.11 -5.07 -1.10
N ILE A 229 4.37 -6.02 -0.51
CA ILE A 229 3.55 -6.99 -1.28
C ILE A 229 2.51 -6.27 -2.13
N LYS A 230 1.82 -5.26 -1.59
CA LYS A 230 0.83 -4.48 -2.35
C LYS A 230 1.48 -3.65 -3.46
N ALA A 231 2.64 -3.04 -3.22
CA ALA A 231 3.38 -2.36 -4.27
C ALA A 231 3.79 -3.31 -5.40
N GLN A 232 4.34 -4.48 -5.06
CA GLN A 232 4.70 -5.52 -6.02
C GLN A 232 3.50 -6.02 -6.83
N ALA A 233 2.34 -6.19 -6.18
CA ALA A 233 1.11 -6.58 -6.86
C ALA A 233 0.64 -5.52 -7.85
N PHE A 234 0.72 -4.23 -7.48
CA PHE A 234 0.36 -3.14 -8.36
C PHE A 234 1.25 -3.11 -9.60
N GLU A 235 2.57 -3.20 -9.43
CA GLU A 235 3.52 -3.27 -10.55
C GLU A 235 3.27 -4.49 -11.44
N ALA A 236 2.96 -5.65 -10.85
CA ALA A 236 2.63 -6.87 -11.59
C ALA A 236 1.36 -6.72 -12.44
N CYS A 237 0.32 -6.10 -11.88
CA CYS A 237 -0.91 -5.79 -12.60
C CYS A 237 -0.68 -4.74 -13.70
N LEU A 238 0.11 -3.71 -13.44
CA LEU A 238 0.41 -2.67 -14.43
C LEU A 238 1.19 -3.24 -15.63
N GLU A 239 2.21 -4.06 -15.38
CA GLU A 239 3.00 -4.70 -16.45
C GLU A 239 2.17 -5.59 -17.37
N ILE A 240 1.20 -6.36 -16.83
CA ILE A 240 0.33 -7.16 -17.70
C ILE A 240 -0.71 -6.32 -18.44
N SER A 241 -0.98 -5.10 -17.97
CA SER A 241 -1.99 -4.20 -18.54
C SER A 241 -1.44 -3.29 -19.63
N GLN A 242 -0.14 -2.98 -19.58
CA GLN A 242 0.56 -2.19 -20.60
C GLN A 242 1.04 -3.02 -21.82
N ASN A 243 1.01 -4.35 -21.72
CA ASN A 243 1.31 -5.30 -22.81
C ASN A 243 0.04 -5.91 -23.40
#